data_AF-A0A2J6J749-F1
#
_entry.id   AF-A0A2J6J749-F1
#
_cell.length_a   1.000
_cell.length_b   1.000
_cell.length_c   1.000
_cell.angle_alpha   90.00
_cell.angle_beta   90.00
_cell.angle_gamma   90.00
#
_symmetry.space_group_name_H-M   'P 1'
#
loop_
_entity.id
_entity.type
_entity.pdbx_description
1 polymer ?
#
loop_
_entity_poly.entity_id
_entity_poly.type
_entity_poly.pdbx_seq_one_letter_code
_entity_poly.pdbx_strand_id
1 'polypeptide(L)'
;EDRWSWLAVDEDSPCIFTRGHKEFYLPVRHGEGKFVVENDQLLQDLERQHLAVVRYADTELRPTMSYPDNPNGSVAAIAGICDCSGRIFGLMPHPEAYVHRTHHPRWTREELPEEGMGLWMYQNAVRFVRDELL
;
A
#
# COMPACT_ATOMS: atom_id res chain seq x y z
N GLU A 1 -10.97 8.55 9.81
CA GLU A 1 -10.35 7.28 10.22
C GLU A 1 -8.87 7.50 10.48
N ASP A 2 -8.38 7.09 11.64
CA ASP A 2 -6.97 7.19 12.08
C ASP A 2 -6.55 5.85 12.71
N ARG A 3 -5.80 5.03 11.98
CA ARG A 3 -5.39 3.69 12.42
C ARG A 3 -4.19 3.16 11.66
N TRP A 4 -3.69 2.01 12.09
CA TRP A 4 -2.73 1.22 11.33
C TRP A 4 -3.44 0.06 10.65
N SER A 5 -3.15 -0.14 9.36
CA SER A 5 -3.81 -1.15 8.53
C SER A 5 -2.80 -2.05 7.85
N TRP A 6 -3.13 -3.33 7.75
CA TRP A 6 -2.42 -4.28 6.92
C TRP A 6 -2.81 -4.10 5.46
N LEU A 7 -1.81 -4.18 4.59
CA LEU A 7 -1.93 -4.04 3.15
C LEU A 7 -1.31 -5.26 2.51
N ALA A 8 -2.09 -6.00 1.72
CA ALA A 8 -1.59 -7.04 0.84
C ALA A 8 -1.15 -6.42 -0.49
N VAL A 9 0.02 -6.81 -0.99
CA VAL A 9 0.60 -6.34 -2.25
C VAL A 9 0.29 -7.34 -3.36
N ASP A 10 -0.09 -6.84 -4.53
CA ASP A 10 -0.10 -7.61 -5.77
C ASP A 10 1.34 -7.71 -6.31
N GLU A 11 1.95 -8.88 -6.14
CA GLU A 11 3.36 -9.13 -6.53
C GLU A 11 3.57 -9.08 -8.05
N ASP A 12 2.51 -9.29 -8.85
CA ASP A 12 2.56 -9.23 -10.31
C ASP A 12 2.38 -7.78 -10.84
N SER A 13 2.15 -6.82 -9.94
CA SER A 13 2.01 -5.40 -10.28
C SER A 13 3.29 -4.81 -10.87
N PRO A 14 3.20 -3.96 -11.92
CA PRO A 14 4.37 -3.27 -12.46
C PRO A 14 4.93 -2.19 -11.52
N CYS A 15 4.22 -1.85 -10.43
CA CYS A 15 4.54 -0.76 -9.52
C CYS A 15 5.96 -0.87 -8.96
N ILE A 16 6.83 0.10 -9.28
CA ILE A 16 8.23 0.09 -8.84
C ILE A 16 8.37 0.15 -7.33
N PHE A 17 7.44 0.80 -6.64
CA PHE A 17 7.53 1.13 -5.21
C PHE A 17 7.31 -0.10 -4.31
N THR A 18 6.59 -1.11 -4.79
CA THR A 18 6.21 -2.29 -3.99
C THR A 18 6.96 -3.56 -4.37
N ARG A 19 7.87 -3.49 -5.36
CA ARG A 19 8.65 -4.64 -5.83
C ARG A 19 9.36 -5.37 -4.69
N GLY A 20 9.21 -6.70 -4.67
CA GLY A 20 9.86 -7.57 -3.70
C GLY A 20 9.23 -7.57 -2.30
N HIS A 21 8.07 -6.93 -2.13
CA HIS A 21 7.33 -6.91 -0.87
C HIS A 21 5.94 -7.52 -1.05
N LYS A 22 5.52 -8.31 -0.07
CA LYS A 22 4.20 -8.98 -0.04
C LYS A 22 3.18 -8.24 0.80
N GLU A 23 3.66 -7.49 1.78
CA GLU A 23 2.81 -6.74 2.68
C GLU A 23 3.43 -5.43 3.14
N PHE A 24 2.56 -4.55 3.61
CA PHE A 24 2.92 -3.38 4.39
C PHE A 24 1.97 -3.21 5.57
N TYR A 25 2.49 -2.71 6.70
CA TYR A 25 1.68 -2.25 7.83
C TYR A 25 1.89 -0.75 8.01
N LEU A 26 0.91 0.05 7.57
CA LEU A 26 1.04 1.50 7.45
C LEU A 26 -0.07 2.26 8.17
N PRO A 27 0.21 3.48 8.64
CA PRO A 27 -0.82 4.35 9.19
C PRO A 27 -1.73 4.91 8.08
N VAL A 28 -2.99 5.07 8.42
CA VAL A 28 -4.08 5.61 7.61
C VAL A 28 -4.70 6.76 8.38
N ARG A 29 -4.85 7.94 7.76
CA ARG A 29 -5.37 9.16 8.41
C ARG A 29 -6.20 10.01 7.46
N HIS A 30 -7.39 9.54 7.08
CA HIS A 30 -8.24 10.21 6.10
C HIS A 30 -9.74 10.23 6.49
N GLY A 31 -10.45 11.27 6.04
CA GLY A 31 -11.92 11.34 6.09
C GLY A 31 -12.59 10.86 4.79
N GLU A 32 -11.89 10.98 3.65
CA GLU A 32 -12.45 10.79 2.31
C GLU A 32 -11.64 9.76 1.48
N GLY A 33 -11.13 8.72 2.13
CA GLY A 33 -10.22 7.75 1.49
C GLY A 33 -10.87 6.62 0.71
N LYS A 34 -12.19 6.63 0.54
CA LYS A 34 -12.91 5.53 -0.13
C LYS A 34 -12.62 5.55 -1.62
N PHE A 35 -11.86 4.57 -2.10
CA PHE A 35 -11.68 4.35 -3.53
C PHE A 35 -12.99 3.88 -4.18
N VAL A 36 -13.35 4.53 -5.27
CA VAL A 36 -14.53 4.22 -6.09
C VAL A 36 -14.11 4.13 -7.55
N VAL A 37 -14.80 3.27 -8.29
CA VAL A 37 -14.64 3.11 -9.74
C VAL A 37 -15.91 3.59 -10.42
N GLU A 38 -15.77 4.11 -11.64
CA GLU A 38 -16.91 4.57 -12.44
C GLU A 38 -17.81 3.40 -12.86
N ASN A 39 -17.22 2.25 -13.21
CA ASN A 39 -17.93 1.07 -13.69
C ASN A 39 -17.09 -0.20 -13.50
N ASP A 40 -17.74 -1.36 -13.66
CA ASP A 40 -17.12 -2.68 -13.49
C ASP A 40 -16.05 -2.99 -14.54
N GLN A 41 -16.17 -2.43 -15.75
CA GLN A 41 -15.17 -2.62 -16.81
C GLN A 41 -13.83 -2.03 -16.41
N LEU A 42 -13.84 -0.81 -15.85
CA LEU A 42 -12.64 -0.16 -15.33
C LEU A 42 -12.01 -0.98 -14.21
N LEU A 43 -12.81 -1.52 -13.29
CA LEU A 43 -12.29 -2.39 -12.22
C LEU A 43 -11.64 -3.65 -12.80
N GLN A 44 -12.29 -4.33 -13.74
CA GLN A 44 -11.72 -5.51 -14.42
C GLN A 44 -10.44 -5.19 -15.18
N ASP A 45 -10.34 -3.99 -15.76
CA ASP A 45 -9.14 -3.53 -16.47
C ASP A 45 -7.98 -3.27 -15.50
N LEU A 46 -8.24 -2.71 -14.31
CA LEU A 46 -7.25 -2.54 -13.24
C LEU A 46 -6.76 -3.90 -12.73
N GLU A 47 -7.67 -4.83 -12.47
CA GLU A 47 -7.37 -6.18 -11.99
C GLU A 47 -6.55 -6.98 -13.01
N ARG A 48 -6.98 -7.01 -14.28
CA ARG A 48 -6.29 -7.75 -15.36
C ARG A 48 -4.88 -7.24 -15.62
N GLN A 49 -4.64 -5.94 -15.40
CA GLN A 49 -3.35 -5.30 -15.62
C GLN A 49 -2.50 -5.21 -14.34
N HIS A 50 -2.97 -5.78 -13.22
CA HIS A 50 -2.29 -5.70 -11.91
C HIS A 50 -2.01 -4.25 -11.46
N LEU A 51 -2.90 -3.32 -11.83
CA LEU A 51 -2.79 -1.90 -11.47
C LEU A 51 -3.41 -1.58 -10.11
N ALA A 52 -4.20 -2.51 -9.54
CA ALA A 52 -4.62 -2.50 -8.15
C ALA A 52 -3.50 -3.04 -7.25
N VAL A 53 -2.52 -2.17 -6.97
CA VAL A 53 -1.21 -2.55 -6.37
C VAL A 53 -1.33 -3.06 -4.95
N VAL A 54 -2.10 -2.36 -4.10
CA VAL A 54 -2.23 -2.72 -2.69
C VAL A 54 -3.68 -2.69 -2.24
N ARG A 55 -4.05 -3.66 -1.41
CA ARG A 55 -5.40 -3.83 -0.87
C ARG A 55 -5.38 -3.90 0.65
N TYR A 56 -6.36 -3.29 1.31
CA TYR A 56 -6.62 -3.48 2.73
C TYR A 56 -6.86 -4.95 3.02
N ALA A 57 -6.13 -5.48 4.00
CA ALA A 57 -6.13 -6.90 4.32
C ALA A 57 -6.31 -7.14 5.81
N ASP A 58 -6.76 -8.35 6.15
CA ASP A 58 -6.77 -8.82 7.53
C ASP A 58 -5.35 -9.17 8.00
N THR A 59 -5.21 -9.65 9.24
CA THR A 59 -3.92 -10.05 9.82
C THR A 59 -3.31 -11.29 9.17
N GLU A 60 -4.05 -12.02 8.33
CA GLU A 60 -3.58 -13.15 7.53
C GLU A 60 -3.22 -12.71 6.09
N LEU A 61 -3.15 -11.39 5.84
CA LEU A 61 -2.87 -10.78 4.54
C LEU A 61 -3.89 -11.13 3.45
N ARG A 62 -5.13 -11.45 3.83
CA ARG A 62 -6.23 -11.66 2.88
C ARG A 62 -6.95 -10.33 2.66
N PRO A 63 -7.07 -9.84 1.41
CA PRO A 63 -7.86 -8.66 1.10
C PRO A 63 -9.29 -8.77 1.66
N THR A 64 -9.77 -7.71 2.29
CA THR A 64 -11.03 -7.76 3.04
C THR A 64 -11.87 -6.49 2.86
N MET A 65 -13.19 -6.66 2.87
CA MET A 65 -14.15 -5.55 2.89
C MET A 65 -14.64 -5.24 4.31
N SER A 66 -14.21 -6.02 5.30
CA SER A 66 -14.67 -5.91 6.68
C SER A 66 -13.97 -4.75 7.38
N TYR A 67 -14.76 -3.94 8.09
CA TYR A 67 -14.24 -3.03 9.11
C TYR A 67 -13.83 -3.84 10.35
N PRO A 68 -12.71 -3.55 11.04
CA PRO A 68 -11.84 -2.38 10.89
C PRO A 68 -10.72 -2.48 9.85
N ASP A 69 -10.46 -3.65 9.29
CA ASP A 69 -9.29 -3.92 8.46
C ASP A 69 -9.30 -3.13 7.15
N ASN A 70 -10.47 -2.98 6.54
CA ASN A 70 -10.74 -1.98 5.50
C ASN A 70 -11.43 -0.76 6.14
N PRO A 71 -10.70 0.35 6.38
CA PRO A 71 -11.20 1.46 7.18
C PRO A 71 -12.24 2.32 6.46
N ASN A 72 -12.27 2.31 5.12
CA ASN A 72 -13.04 3.26 4.32
C ASN A 72 -14.04 2.61 3.37
N GLY A 73 -14.08 1.27 3.31
CA GLY A 73 -14.97 0.53 2.43
C GLY A 73 -14.63 0.72 0.94
N SER A 74 -13.35 0.92 0.62
CA SER A 74 -12.88 1.03 -0.77
C SER A 74 -13.29 -0.18 -1.60
N VAL A 75 -13.70 0.07 -2.85
CA VAL A 75 -14.10 -1.00 -3.79
C VAL A 75 -12.95 -2.00 -3.95
N ALA A 76 -13.28 -3.30 -3.89
CA ALA A 76 -12.31 -4.41 -3.94
C ALA A 76 -11.16 -4.29 -2.94
N ALA A 77 -11.39 -3.60 -1.82
CA ALA A 77 -10.41 -3.28 -0.80
C ALA A 77 -9.20 -2.47 -1.30
N ILE A 78 -9.27 -1.84 -2.47
CA ILE A 78 -8.14 -1.14 -3.09
C ILE A 78 -7.71 0.05 -2.22
N ALA A 79 -6.45 0.05 -1.80
CA ALA A 79 -5.83 1.12 -1.02
C ALA A 79 -4.84 1.97 -1.85
N GLY A 80 -4.38 1.44 -2.99
CA GLY A 80 -3.51 2.16 -3.92
C GLY A 80 -3.48 1.52 -5.31
N ILE A 81 -3.28 2.37 -6.32
CA ILE A 81 -3.21 1.99 -7.73
C ILE A 81 -2.00 2.63 -8.40
N CYS A 82 -1.46 2.00 -9.45
CA CYS A 82 -0.41 2.61 -10.27
C CYS A 82 -0.84 2.78 -11.73
N ASP A 83 -0.08 3.59 -12.46
CA ASP A 83 -0.21 3.66 -13.92
C ASP A 83 0.43 2.43 -14.60
N CYS A 84 0.20 2.26 -15.90
CA CYS A 84 0.70 1.11 -16.65
C CYS A 84 2.23 1.08 -16.79
N SER A 85 2.93 2.20 -16.59
CA SER A 85 4.40 2.18 -16.52
C SER A 85 4.93 1.72 -15.15
N GLY A 86 4.06 1.68 -14.12
CA GLY A 86 4.42 1.35 -12.74
C GLY A 86 5.18 2.46 -12.01
N ARG A 87 5.34 3.65 -12.61
CA ARG A 87 6.19 4.74 -12.10
C ARG A 87 5.41 5.81 -11.36
N ILE A 88 4.10 5.88 -11.56
CA ILE A 88 3.18 6.76 -10.84
C ILE A 88 2.34 5.87 -9.94
N PHE A 89 2.41 6.10 -8.63
CA PHE A 89 1.69 5.32 -7.63
C PHE A 89 0.84 6.24 -6.76
N GLY A 90 -0.47 6.02 -6.78
CA GLY A 90 -1.43 6.65 -5.88
C GLY A 90 -1.70 5.72 -4.70
N LEU A 91 -1.54 6.23 -3.47
CA LEU A 91 -1.68 5.45 -2.25
C LEU A 91 -2.39 6.28 -1.17
N MET A 92 -3.38 5.67 -0.50
CA MET A 92 -4.09 6.30 0.61
C MET A 92 -3.39 6.16 1.98
N PRO A 93 -2.85 4.98 2.35
CA PRO A 93 -1.95 4.86 3.50
C PRO A 93 -0.72 5.78 3.41
N HIS A 94 -0.13 6.10 4.56
CA HIS A 94 0.95 7.09 4.69
C HIS A 94 2.31 6.42 4.96
N PRO A 95 3.04 5.95 3.93
CA PRO A 95 4.36 5.33 4.11
C PRO A 95 5.40 6.31 4.69
N GLU A 96 5.28 7.60 4.40
CA GLU A 96 6.18 8.63 4.93
C GLU A 96 6.12 8.72 6.46
N ALA A 97 4.98 8.34 7.05
CA ALA A 97 4.79 8.34 8.49
C ALA A 97 5.30 7.05 9.16
N TYR A 98 5.92 6.13 8.43
CA TYR A 98 6.59 4.96 9.01
C TYR A 98 7.90 4.63 8.30
N VAL A 99 8.84 5.57 8.33
CA VAL A 99 10.20 5.38 7.79
C VAL A 99 11.23 4.94 8.84
N HIS A 100 10.94 5.13 10.13
CA HIS A 100 11.84 4.77 11.23
C HIS A 100 11.03 4.13 12.37
N ARG A 101 11.67 3.23 13.14
CA ARG A 101 11.03 2.49 14.23
C ARG A 101 10.25 3.36 15.21
N THR A 102 10.77 4.55 15.54
CA THR A 102 10.16 5.47 16.52
C THR A 102 8.84 6.08 16.04
N HIS A 103 8.50 5.95 14.75
CA HIS A 103 7.22 6.41 14.22
C HIS A 103 6.09 5.42 14.47
N HIS A 104 6.40 4.16 14.76
CA HIS A 104 5.38 3.15 15.07
C HIS A 104 4.85 3.34 16.49
N PRO A 105 3.54 3.31 16.76
CA PRO A 105 2.96 3.65 18.07
C PRO A 105 3.42 2.74 19.21
N ARG A 106 3.90 1.54 18.88
CA ARG A 106 4.38 0.54 19.85
C ARG A 106 5.91 0.54 20.02
N TRP A 107 6.63 1.53 19.50
CA TRP A 107 8.10 1.58 19.50
C TRP A 107 8.77 1.50 20.89
N THR A 108 8.09 1.92 21.95
CA THR A 108 8.58 1.80 23.34
C THR A 108 8.24 0.47 24.00
N ARG A 109 7.39 -0.34 23.38
CA ARG A 109 6.80 -1.56 23.95
C ARG A 109 7.18 -2.83 23.19
N GLU A 110 7.75 -2.69 22.00
CA GLU A 110 8.06 -3.79 21.09
C GLU A 110 9.44 -3.63 20.48
N GLU A 111 10.07 -4.77 20.19
CA GLU A 111 11.28 -4.81 19.39
C GLU A 111 10.89 -4.75 17.92
N LEU A 112 11.17 -3.62 17.29
CA LEU A 112 10.83 -3.33 15.90
C LEU A 112 12.12 -3.13 15.09
N PRO A 113 12.14 -3.52 13.80
CA PRO A 113 13.24 -3.18 12.90
C PRO A 113 13.50 -1.66 12.90
N GLU A 114 14.75 -1.26 12.75
CA GLU A 114 15.14 0.16 12.72
C GLU A 114 14.46 0.91 11.56
N GLU A 115 14.44 0.26 10.40
CA GLU A 115 13.74 0.75 9.21
C GLU A 115 12.24 0.46 9.33
N GLY A 116 11.44 1.52 9.22
CA GLY A 116 10.00 1.36 9.09
C GLY A 116 9.63 0.88 7.69
N MET A 117 8.53 0.13 7.57
CA MET A 117 8.13 -0.49 6.30
C MET A 117 7.87 0.53 5.18
N GLY A 118 7.50 1.76 5.53
CA GLY A 118 7.31 2.83 4.56
C GLY A 118 8.62 3.26 3.88
N LEU A 119 9.76 3.11 4.54
CA LEU A 119 11.08 3.41 3.96
C LEU A 119 11.38 2.56 2.73
N TRP A 120 10.91 1.30 2.72
CA TRP A 120 11.17 0.35 1.64
C TRP A 120 10.65 0.85 0.29
N MET A 121 9.51 1.56 0.26
CA MET A 121 8.97 2.15 -0.96
C MET A 121 9.91 3.19 -1.58
N TYR A 122 10.53 4.03 -0.75
CA TYR A 122 11.49 5.04 -1.20
C TYR A 122 12.82 4.42 -1.62
N GLN A 123 13.29 3.39 -0.90
CA GLN A 123 14.47 2.62 -1.31
C GLN A 123 14.25 1.97 -2.69
N ASN A 124 13.05 1.41 -2.94
CA ASN A 124 12.66 0.88 -4.24
C ASN A 124 12.70 1.93 -5.35
N ALA A 125 12.16 3.13 -5.11
CA ALA A 125 12.23 4.22 -6.07
C ALA A 125 13.68 4.62 -6.40
N VAL A 126 14.55 4.72 -5.39
CA VAL A 126 15.97 5.05 -5.59
C VAL A 126 16.70 3.94 -6.35
N ARG A 127 16.44 2.66 -6.03
CA ARG A 127 16.99 1.51 -6.76
C ARG A 127 16.58 1.56 -8.23
N PHE A 128 15.30 1.76 -8.52
CA PHE A 128 14.81 1.87 -9.90
C PHE A 128 15.54 2.96 -10.69
N VAL A 129 15.69 4.17 -10.13
CA VAL A 129 16.42 5.24 -10.80
C VAL A 129 17.87 4.86 -11.05
N ARG A 130 18.55 4.25 -10.05
CA ARG A 130 19.95 3.87 -10.15
C ARG A 130 20.20 2.76 -11.16
N ASP A 131 19.34 1.74 -11.19
CA ASP A 131 19.62 0.48 -11.86
C ASP A 131 18.97 0.42 -13.26
N GLU A 132 17.93 1.22 -13.52
CA GLU A 132 17.15 1.16 -14.78
C GLU A 132 17.09 2.48 -15.57
N LEU A 133 17.42 3.63 -14.96
CA LEU A 133 17.38 4.93 -15.64
C LEU A 133 18.74 5.61 -15.84
N LEU A 134 19.75 5.25 -15.03
CA LEU A 134 21.12 5.74 -15.11
C LEU A 134 22.04 4.71 -15.74
#